data_AF-A0A0P6K249-F1
#
_entry.id   AF-A0A0P6K249-F1
#
_cell.length_a   1.000
_cell.length_b   1.000
_cell.length_c   1.000
_cell.angle_alpha   90.00
_cell.angle_beta   90.00
_cell.angle_gamma   90.00
#
_symmetry.space_group_name_H-M   'P 1'
#
loop_
_entity.id
_entity.type
_entity.pdbx_description
1 polymer ?
#
loop_
_entity_poly.entity_id
_entity_poly.type
_entity_poly.pdbx_seq_one_letter_code
_entity_poly.pdbx_strand_id
1 'polypeptide(L)'
;MGTIESSEGRRVSFGMDEEERVRVLQGIRLSENVVQRMKDPSPLAEGQQPAPPPAAPDCGSTAPQKEPKLPTSKIGGGRQPSGVKEDLKRFRQEQATVQDELFRVVRREREAAAKHVTAAPPAVEGSTDQEKQQSARLARELESREAELRHHDTFYQEQLGCIERKNVEMYKLSSQQFHEAASKAENTIKPRRVEPVCSGLQAQILRCYRDHVQEVLLCSDLVKAYQHCVSATHKG
;
A
#
# COMPACT_ATOMS: atom_id res chain seq x y z
N MET A 1 13.76 -51.35 -7.63
CA MET A 1 14.27 -50.14 -6.96
C MET A 1 13.58 -48.95 -7.60
N GLY A 2 12.40 -48.58 -7.10
CA GLY A 2 11.63 -47.42 -7.60
C GLY A 2 11.98 -46.19 -6.76
N THR A 3 12.43 -45.14 -7.43
CA THR A 3 12.73 -43.83 -6.84
C THR A 3 11.46 -43.14 -6.39
N ILE A 4 11.41 -42.72 -5.14
CA ILE A 4 10.29 -42.03 -4.51
C ILE A 4 10.21 -40.61 -5.10
N GLU A 5 9.20 -40.34 -5.92
CA GLU A 5 8.78 -38.96 -6.22
C GLU A 5 8.13 -38.36 -4.96
N SER A 6 8.82 -37.39 -4.36
CA SER A 6 8.31 -36.62 -3.23
C SER A 6 7.25 -35.63 -3.72
N SER A 7 6.00 -36.09 -3.78
CA SER A 7 4.83 -35.22 -3.94
C SER A 7 4.48 -34.59 -2.59
N GLU A 8 5.18 -33.52 -2.19
CA GLU A 8 4.81 -32.75 -1.01
C GLU A 8 3.55 -31.90 -1.30
N GLY A 9 2.38 -32.52 -1.14
CA GLY A 9 1.08 -31.87 -1.30
C GLY A 9 0.86 -30.73 -0.31
N ARG A 10 0.26 -29.62 -0.79
CA ARG A 10 -0.26 -28.53 0.05
C ARG A 10 -1.26 -29.10 1.06
N ARG A 11 -0.91 -29.14 2.35
CA ARG A 11 -1.89 -29.45 3.41
C ARG A 11 -2.81 -28.25 3.58
N VAL A 12 -4.11 -28.54 3.56
CA VAL A 12 -5.19 -27.57 3.77
C VAL A 12 -5.89 -27.99 5.04
N SER A 13 -6.05 -27.07 5.98
CA SER A 13 -6.77 -27.32 7.21
C SER A 13 -8.23 -26.90 7.02
N PHE A 14 -9.15 -27.81 7.30
CA PHE A 14 -10.58 -27.58 7.24
C PHE A 14 -11.09 -27.29 8.66
N GLY A 15 -11.73 -26.14 8.86
CA GLY A 15 -12.43 -25.81 10.09
C GLY A 15 -13.85 -25.37 9.77
N MET A 16 -14.83 -25.72 10.61
CA MET A 16 -16.20 -25.21 10.47
C MET A 16 -16.35 -23.91 11.26
N ASP A 17 -17.05 -22.93 10.70
CA ASP A 17 -17.40 -21.69 11.41
C ASP A 17 -18.69 -21.82 12.23
N GLU A 18 -19.03 -20.77 12.97
CA GLU A 18 -20.20 -20.72 13.86
C GLU A 18 -21.54 -20.82 13.10
N GLU A 19 -21.52 -20.70 11.77
CA GLU A 19 -22.66 -20.90 10.88
C GLU A 19 -22.57 -22.22 10.09
N GLU A 20 -21.81 -23.19 10.60
CA GLU A 20 -21.61 -24.53 10.04
C GLU A 20 -20.99 -24.57 8.63
N ARG A 21 -20.32 -23.50 8.18
CA ARG A 21 -19.67 -23.46 6.86
C ARG A 21 -18.22 -23.94 6.94
N VAL A 22 -17.84 -24.81 6.01
CA VAL A 22 -16.46 -25.30 5.89
C VAL A 22 -15.54 -24.19 5.39
N ARG A 23 -14.57 -23.80 6.22
CA ARG A 23 -13.49 -22.87 5.88
C ARG A 23 -12.23 -23.64 5.57
N VAL A 24 -11.63 -23.33 4.43
CA VAL A 24 -10.42 -23.96 3.93
C VAL A 24 -9.27 -22.98 4.10
N LEU A 25 -8.43 -23.18 5.12
CA LEU A 25 -7.26 -22.35 5.35
C LEU A 25 -6.04 -22.95 4.64
N GLN A 26 -5.57 -22.27 3.60
CA GLN A 26 -4.35 -22.63 2.91
C GLN A 26 -3.14 -22.16 3.71
N GLY A 27 -2.54 -23.08 4.46
CA GLY A 27 -1.35 -22.80 5.26
C GLY A 27 -0.14 -22.52 4.38
N ILE A 28 0.68 -21.54 4.77
CA ILE A 28 2.01 -21.31 4.20
C ILE A 28 3.01 -22.14 5.01
N ARG A 29 3.73 -23.07 4.37
CA ARG A 29 4.81 -23.81 5.03
C ARG A 29 6.02 -22.88 5.19
N LEU A 30 6.34 -22.53 6.43
CA LEU A 30 7.60 -21.88 6.76
C LEU A 30 8.74 -22.91 6.59
N SER A 31 9.90 -22.47 6.12
CA SER A 31 11.08 -23.33 6.03
C SER A 31 11.52 -23.77 7.43
N GLU A 32 12.14 -24.95 7.53
CA GLU A 32 12.62 -25.52 8.79
C GLU A 32 13.53 -24.53 9.56
N ASN A 33 14.33 -23.74 8.83
CA ASN A 33 15.16 -22.67 9.38
C ASN A 33 14.37 -21.52 10.02
N VAL A 34 13.19 -21.19 9.51
CA VAL A 34 12.32 -20.15 10.12
C VAL A 34 11.63 -20.72 11.35
N VAL A 35 11.18 -21.97 11.27
CA VAL A 35 10.51 -22.65 12.38
C VAL A 35 11.47 -22.85 13.56
N GLN A 36 12.71 -23.26 13.31
CA GLN A 36 13.72 -23.45 14.36
C GLN A 36 14.04 -22.14 15.10
N ARG A 37 14.17 -21.03 14.35
CA ARG A 37 14.38 -19.69 14.95
C ARG A 37 13.21 -19.20 15.79
N MET A 38 11.99 -19.62 15.48
CA MET A 38 10.81 -19.28 16.28
C MET A 38 10.64 -20.19 17.50
N LYS A 39 11.27 -21.37 17.47
CA LYS A 39 11.15 -22.39 18.53
C LYS A 39 12.19 -22.21 19.64
N ASP A 40 13.36 -21.66 19.32
CA ASP A 40 14.41 -21.40 20.28
C ASP A 40 14.24 -19.99 20.88
N PRO A 41 13.95 -19.82 22.19
CA PRO A 41 14.04 -18.53 22.83
C PRO A 41 15.53 -18.12 22.86
N SER A 42 15.91 -17.18 21.98
CA SER A 42 17.26 -16.62 21.96
C SER A 42 17.61 -16.07 23.35
N PRO A 43 18.75 -16.47 23.95
CA PRO A 43 19.24 -15.79 25.13
C PRO A 43 19.68 -14.37 24.76
N LEU A 44 19.28 -13.41 25.59
CA LEU A 44 19.93 -12.13 25.73
C LEU A 44 21.42 -12.38 26.01
N ALA A 45 22.30 -11.92 25.13
CA ALA A 45 23.72 -11.81 25.41
C ALA A 45 24.23 -10.48 24.84
N GLU A 46 24.85 -9.73 25.75
CA GLU A 46 25.44 -8.41 25.56
C GLU A 46 26.52 -8.38 24.47
N GLY A 47 26.63 -7.23 23.80
CA GLY A 47 27.87 -6.73 23.24
C GLY A 47 28.42 -7.45 22.00
N GLN A 48 27.88 -7.15 20.82
CA GLN A 48 28.64 -7.23 19.57
C GLN A 48 28.04 -6.31 18.50
N GLN A 49 28.94 -5.65 17.77
CA GLN A 49 28.70 -4.66 16.72
C GLN A 49 27.61 -5.08 15.71
N PRO A 50 26.93 -4.11 15.06
CA PRO A 50 25.98 -4.40 14.00
C PRO A 50 26.68 -5.14 12.86
N ALA A 51 26.13 -6.29 12.49
CA ALA A 51 26.50 -7.03 11.28
C ALA A 51 26.37 -6.13 10.03
N PRO A 52 27.19 -6.34 8.99
CA PRO A 52 27.16 -5.53 7.78
C PRO A 52 25.78 -5.61 7.13
N PRO A 53 25.27 -4.49 6.56
CA PRO A 53 23.98 -4.49 5.88
C PRO A 53 23.99 -5.45 4.69
N PRO A 54 22.84 -6.06 4.35
CA PRO A 54 22.71 -6.89 3.16
C PRO A 54 23.11 -6.08 1.92
N ALA A 55 23.76 -6.77 0.97
CA ALA A 55 24.29 -6.20 -0.26
C ALA A 55 23.31 -5.23 -0.93
N ALA A 56 23.87 -4.12 -1.42
CA ALA A 56 23.16 -3.12 -2.20
C ALA A 56 22.28 -3.78 -3.28
N PRO A 57 21.05 -3.29 -3.54
CA PRO A 57 20.32 -3.64 -4.73
C PRO A 57 21.16 -3.19 -5.92
N ASP A 58 21.65 -4.20 -6.63
CA ASP A 58 22.44 -4.02 -7.83
C ASP A 58 21.67 -3.15 -8.82
N CYS A 59 22.35 -2.13 -9.35
CA CYS A 59 21.85 -1.30 -10.43
C CYS A 59 22.16 -1.94 -11.80
N GLY A 60 22.39 -3.25 -11.81
CA GLY A 60 22.43 -4.10 -12.99
C GLY A 60 21.07 -4.19 -13.67
N SER A 61 21.05 -3.83 -14.95
CA SER A 61 19.93 -4.10 -15.85
C SER A 61 19.75 -5.61 -16.01
N THR A 62 18.76 -6.17 -15.33
CA THR A 62 18.11 -7.40 -15.78
C THR A 62 16.67 -7.39 -15.30
N ALA A 63 15.78 -7.14 -16.25
CA ALA A 63 14.36 -7.39 -16.10
C ALA A 63 14.14 -8.91 -15.92
N PRO A 64 13.27 -9.30 -15.00
CA PRO A 64 12.41 -10.45 -15.22
C PRO A 64 10.98 -9.94 -15.33
N GLN A 65 10.40 -10.11 -16.51
CA GLN A 65 8.97 -10.01 -16.69
C GLN A 65 8.26 -11.02 -15.79
N LYS A 66 7.37 -10.53 -14.93
CA LYS A 66 6.19 -11.28 -14.53
C LYS A 66 5.14 -10.32 -14.01
N GLU A 67 4.11 -10.14 -14.83
CA GLU A 67 2.88 -9.40 -14.53
C GLU A 67 2.32 -9.79 -13.15
N PRO A 68 2.06 -8.81 -12.27
CA PRO A 68 1.13 -8.99 -11.18
C PRO A 68 -0.25 -8.50 -11.64
N LYS A 69 -1.19 -9.43 -11.79
CA LYS A 69 -2.62 -9.13 -11.92
C LYS A 69 -3.09 -8.46 -10.63
N LEU A 70 -3.51 -7.21 -10.76
CA LEU A 70 -4.17 -6.44 -9.70
C LEU A 70 -5.61 -6.95 -9.53
N PRO A 71 -6.06 -7.36 -8.33
CA PRO A 71 -7.47 -7.36 -8.01
C PRO A 71 -7.88 -5.94 -7.61
N THR A 72 -8.79 -5.39 -8.40
CA THR A 72 -9.57 -4.18 -8.18
C THR A 72 -9.92 -3.96 -6.71
N SER A 73 -9.48 -2.82 -6.18
CA SER A 73 -9.95 -2.24 -4.93
C SER A 73 -11.46 -2.01 -5.01
N LYS A 74 -12.23 -2.83 -4.28
CA LYS A 74 -13.54 -2.43 -3.79
C LYS A 74 -13.36 -1.94 -2.36
N ILE A 75 -13.29 -0.62 -2.21
CA ILE A 75 -13.63 0.04 -0.96
C ILE A 75 -15.14 -0.15 -0.77
N GLY A 76 -15.50 -0.98 0.19
CA GLY A 76 -16.88 -1.28 0.56
C GLY A 76 -16.90 -1.75 2.01
N GLY A 77 -17.34 -0.88 2.90
CA GLY A 77 -17.15 -0.95 4.34
C GLY A 77 -17.78 -2.16 5.03
N GLY A 78 -17.12 -2.56 6.11
CA GLY A 78 -17.59 -3.51 7.10
C GLY A 78 -16.67 -3.57 8.32
N ARG A 79 -16.03 -2.46 8.70
CA ARG A 79 -15.23 -2.39 9.94
C ARG A 79 -16.22 -2.33 11.11
N GLN A 80 -16.25 -3.40 11.90
CA GLN A 80 -16.97 -3.42 13.17
C GLN A 80 -16.47 -2.26 14.07
N PRO A 81 -17.36 -1.53 14.76
CA PRO A 81 -17.02 -0.35 15.58
C PRO A 81 -16.20 -0.68 16.85
N SER A 82 -15.94 -1.96 17.13
CA SER A 82 -15.25 -2.44 18.34
C SER A 82 -13.75 -2.15 18.33
N GLY A 83 -13.05 -2.48 17.23
CA GLY A 83 -11.59 -2.35 17.16
C GLY A 83 -11.09 -0.90 17.18
N VAL A 84 -11.83 0.03 16.56
CA VAL A 84 -11.46 1.46 16.52
C VAL A 84 -11.44 2.08 17.93
N LYS A 85 -12.39 1.68 18.79
CA LYS A 85 -12.47 2.18 20.17
C LYS A 85 -11.36 1.63 21.05
N GLU A 86 -10.94 0.39 20.84
CA GLU A 86 -9.82 -0.23 21.56
C GLU A 86 -8.48 0.37 21.12
N ASP A 87 -8.29 0.57 19.82
CA ASP A 87 -7.11 1.25 19.26
C ASP A 87 -6.97 2.69 19.78
N LEU A 88 -8.08 3.44 19.83
CA LEU A 88 -8.11 4.81 20.37
C LEU A 88 -7.81 4.86 21.88
N LYS A 89 -8.28 3.86 22.64
CA LYS A 89 -7.97 3.73 24.07
C LYS A 89 -6.49 3.41 24.28
N ARG A 90 -5.92 2.51 23.46
CA ARG A 90 -4.50 2.17 23.49
C ARG A 90 -3.63 3.37 23.15
N PHE A 91 -3.97 4.11 22.10
CA PHE A 91 -3.27 5.34 21.71
C PHE A 91 -3.29 6.41 22.82
N ARG A 92 -4.44 6.62 23.47
CA ARG A 92 -4.53 7.56 24.62
C ARG A 92 -3.68 7.11 25.81
N GLN A 93 -3.65 5.81 26.07
CA GLN A 93 -2.83 5.23 27.14
C GLN A 93 -1.34 5.39 26.83
N GLU A 94 -0.92 5.08 25.60
CA GLU A 94 0.45 5.29 25.14
C GLU A 94 0.85 6.77 25.24
N GLN A 95 -0.04 7.69 24.85
CA GLN A 95 0.21 9.12 24.95
C GLN A 95 0.37 9.58 26.42
N ALA A 96 -0.40 9.00 27.34
CA ALA A 96 -0.25 9.26 28.78
C ALA A 96 1.06 8.71 29.34
N THR A 97 1.45 7.49 28.94
CA THR A 97 2.74 6.89 29.33
C THR A 97 3.92 7.72 28.82
N VAL A 98 3.86 8.19 27.57
CA VAL A 98 4.90 9.05 26.99
C VAL A 98 5.01 10.38 27.74
N GLN A 99 3.89 10.98 28.13
CA GLN A 99 3.91 12.22 28.94
C GLN A 99 4.51 12.01 30.34
N ASP A 100 4.18 10.89 31.01
CA ASP A 100 4.74 10.57 32.33
C ASP A 100 6.26 10.33 32.27
N GLU A 101 6.71 9.56 31.26
CA GLU A 101 8.13 9.31 31.02
C GLU A 101 8.89 10.62 30.73
N LEU A 102 8.31 11.52 29.93
CA LEU A 102 8.89 12.83 29.66
C LEU A 102 9.01 13.66 30.94
N PHE A 103 7.97 13.68 31.78
CA PHE A 103 8.00 14.40 33.06
C PHE A 103 9.08 13.83 34.00
N ARG A 104 9.22 12.50 34.04
CA ARG A 104 10.25 11.82 34.83
C ARG A 104 11.66 12.17 34.36
N VAL A 105 11.88 12.25 33.05
CA VAL A 105 13.15 12.68 32.45
C VAL A 105 13.43 14.14 32.81
N VAL A 106 12.47 15.05 32.62
CA VAL A 106 12.63 16.47 32.98
C VAL A 106 12.96 16.65 34.47
N ARG A 107 12.35 15.86 35.35
CA ARG A 107 12.65 15.90 36.79
C ARG A 107 14.08 15.45 37.07
N ARG A 108 14.54 14.35 36.46
CA ARG A 108 15.92 13.86 36.58
C ARG A 108 16.94 14.87 36.05
N GLU A 109 16.65 15.48 34.91
CA GLU A 109 17.48 16.55 34.33
C GLU A 109 17.55 17.78 35.24
N ARG A 110 16.41 18.21 35.81
CA ARG A 110 16.41 19.31 36.79
C ARG A 110 17.16 18.98 38.07
N GLU A 111 17.02 17.76 38.60
CA GLU A 111 17.74 17.31 39.79
C GLU A 111 19.24 17.20 39.52
N ALA A 112 19.64 16.72 38.34
CA ALA A 112 21.04 16.69 37.91
C ALA A 112 21.60 18.11 37.74
N ALA A 113 20.90 18.98 37.02
CA ALA A 113 21.27 20.38 36.84
C ALA A 113 21.34 21.14 38.18
N ALA A 114 20.40 20.90 39.10
CA ALA A 114 20.43 21.49 40.44
C ALA A 114 21.68 21.07 41.22
N LYS A 115 22.06 19.79 41.17
CA LYS A 115 23.30 19.29 41.78
C LYS A 115 24.54 19.98 41.20
N HIS A 116 24.57 20.22 39.89
CA HIS A 116 25.65 20.96 39.23
C HIS A 116 25.66 22.46 39.60
N VAL A 117 24.50 23.08 39.86
CA VAL A 117 24.39 24.49 40.28
C VAL A 117 24.73 24.71 41.76
N THR A 118 24.38 23.78 42.65
CA THR A 118 24.73 23.88 44.08
C THR A 118 26.17 23.51 44.41
N ALA A 119 26.91 22.91 43.48
CA ALA A 119 28.35 22.73 43.58
C ALA A 119 29.07 24.02 43.14
N ALA A 120 29.24 24.98 44.06
CA ALA A 120 30.03 26.18 43.78
C ALA A 120 31.46 25.79 43.35
N PRO A 121 32.00 26.33 42.24
CA PRO A 121 33.34 25.98 41.81
C PRO A 121 34.40 26.67 42.70
N PRO A 122 35.47 25.98 43.12
CA PRO A 122 36.66 26.66 43.58
C PRO A 122 37.24 27.49 42.42
N ALA A 123 37.84 28.65 42.70
CA ALA A 123 38.56 29.41 41.68
C ALA A 123 39.71 28.55 41.13
N VAL A 124 39.64 28.15 39.85
CA VAL A 124 40.65 27.29 39.23
C VAL A 124 41.26 27.93 37.99
N GLU A 125 42.41 28.58 38.16
CA GLU A 125 43.24 29.06 37.04
C GLU A 125 44.10 27.95 36.40
N GLY A 126 43.97 26.69 36.84
CA GLY A 126 44.60 25.51 36.23
C GLY A 126 43.63 24.49 35.58
N SER A 127 42.31 24.64 35.78
CA SER A 127 41.28 23.71 35.25
C SER A 127 40.93 24.00 33.81
N THR A 128 41.03 25.27 33.41
CA THR A 128 40.59 25.74 32.10
C THR A 128 41.29 25.02 30.94
N ASP A 129 42.56 24.65 31.09
CA ASP A 129 43.28 23.98 29.99
C ASP A 129 42.98 22.47 29.93
N GLN A 130 42.73 21.83 31.06
CA GLN A 130 42.23 20.45 31.10
C GLN A 130 40.81 20.36 30.50
N GLU A 131 39.96 21.32 30.83
CA GLU A 131 38.59 21.43 30.34
C GLU A 131 38.55 21.75 28.83
N LYS A 132 39.42 22.64 28.34
CA LYS A 132 39.65 22.87 26.90
C LYS A 132 40.14 21.62 26.18
N GLN A 133 41.04 20.85 26.81
CA GLN A 133 41.53 19.62 26.19
C GLN A 133 40.44 18.54 26.13
N GLN A 134 39.59 18.44 27.15
CA GLN A 134 38.44 17.54 27.17
C GLN A 134 37.38 17.96 26.14
N SER A 135 37.05 19.25 26.05
CA SER A 135 36.11 19.75 25.05
C SER A 135 36.62 19.55 23.62
N ALA A 136 37.92 19.74 23.37
CA ALA A 136 38.53 19.46 22.07
C ALA A 136 38.59 17.97 21.71
N ARG A 137 38.53 17.06 22.70
CA ARG A 137 38.41 15.61 22.46
C ARG A 137 36.97 15.25 22.11
N LEU A 138 36.01 15.73 22.89
CA LEU A 138 34.58 15.51 22.64
C LEU A 138 34.15 16.10 21.29
N ALA A 139 34.65 17.28 20.92
CA ALA A 139 34.38 17.89 19.61
C ALA A 139 34.84 16.99 18.46
N ARG A 140 36.02 16.37 18.57
CA ARG A 140 36.52 15.43 17.56
C ARG A 140 35.71 14.13 17.50
N GLU A 141 35.27 13.62 18.65
CA GLU A 141 34.40 12.45 18.70
C GLU A 141 33.04 12.72 18.05
N LEU A 142 32.45 13.90 18.30
CA LEU A 142 31.21 14.34 17.67
C LEU A 142 31.38 14.50 16.16
N GLU A 143 32.45 15.13 15.70
CA GLU A 143 32.73 15.28 14.27
C GLU A 143 32.86 13.91 13.58
N SER A 144 33.53 12.94 14.23
CA SER A 144 33.62 11.56 13.73
C SER A 144 32.25 10.89 13.65
N ARG A 145 31.40 11.03 14.68
CA ARG A 145 30.03 10.47 14.67
C ARG A 145 29.15 11.14 13.63
N GLU A 146 29.25 12.46 13.45
CA GLU A 146 28.53 13.19 12.42
C GLU A 146 28.96 12.78 11.01
N ALA A 147 30.24 12.47 10.79
CA ALA A 147 30.72 11.94 9.51
C ALA A 147 30.14 10.55 9.22
N GLU A 148 30.10 9.67 10.22
CA GLU A 148 29.51 8.33 10.10
C GLU A 148 28.00 8.39 9.82
N LEU A 149 27.27 9.24 10.57
CA LEU A 149 25.84 9.46 10.32
C LEU A 149 25.57 10.00 8.92
N ARG A 150 26.38 10.95 8.43
CA ARG A 150 26.28 11.47 7.07
C ARG A 150 26.55 10.40 6.01
N HIS A 151 27.48 9.49 6.26
CA HIS A 151 27.74 8.37 5.37
C HIS A 151 26.53 7.43 5.27
N HIS A 152 25.92 7.08 6.40
CA HIS A 152 24.71 6.25 6.43
C HIS A 152 23.50 6.94 5.80
N ASP A 153 23.30 8.24 6.07
CA ASP A 153 22.22 9.02 5.47
C ASP A 153 22.33 9.04 3.94
N THR A 154 23.54 9.31 3.42
CA THR A 154 23.79 9.29 1.97
C THR A 154 23.51 7.91 1.38
N PHE A 155 23.97 6.84 2.05
CA PHE A 155 23.71 5.47 1.61
C PHE A 155 22.21 5.18 1.50
N TYR A 156 21.43 5.44 2.56
CA TYR A 156 19.99 5.15 2.54
C TYR A 156 19.21 6.07 1.59
N GLN A 157 19.62 7.34 1.45
CA GLN A 157 19.03 8.24 0.48
C GLN A 157 19.25 7.76 -0.96
N GLU A 158 20.45 7.26 -1.29
CA GLU A 158 20.72 6.69 -2.61
C GLU A 158 19.86 5.44 -2.88
N GLN A 159 19.70 4.59 -1.87
CA GLN A 159 18.84 3.40 -1.93
C GLN A 159 17.38 3.76 -2.20
N LEU A 160 16.84 4.69 -1.41
CA LEU A 160 15.47 5.18 -1.56
C LEU A 160 15.29 5.84 -2.92
N GLY A 161 16.22 6.69 -3.34
CA GLY A 161 16.18 7.33 -4.66
C GLY A 161 16.21 6.32 -5.81
N CYS A 162 16.94 5.21 -5.68
CA CYS A 162 16.94 4.13 -6.68
C CYS A 162 15.56 3.44 -6.76
N ILE A 163 14.96 3.12 -5.61
CA ILE A 163 13.64 2.51 -5.52
C ILE A 163 12.58 3.45 -6.10
N GLU A 164 12.60 4.73 -5.72
CA GLU A 164 11.66 5.74 -6.21
C GLU A 164 11.75 5.91 -7.73
N ARG A 165 12.96 6.00 -8.30
CA ARG A 165 13.14 6.09 -9.76
C ARG A 165 12.56 4.87 -10.48
N LYS A 166 12.91 3.65 -10.04
CA LYS A 166 12.39 2.41 -10.62
C LYS A 166 10.86 2.31 -10.50
N ASN A 167 10.32 2.75 -9.37
CA ASN A 167 8.89 2.76 -9.10
C ASN A 167 8.15 3.72 -10.06
N VAL A 168 8.65 4.95 -10.23
CA VAL A 168 8.11 5.94 -11.17
C VAL A 168 8.17 5.43 -12.62
N GLU A 169 9.30 4.84 -13.03
CA GLU A 169 9.47 4.27 -14.37
C GLU A 169 8.49 3.11 -14.64
N MET A 170 8.35 2.20 -13.68
CA MET A 170 7.42 1.08 -13.76
C MET A 170 5.96 1.57 -13.87
N TYR A 171 5.55 2.54 -13.05
CA TYR A 171 4.20 3.10 -13.14
C TYR A 171 3.95 3.80 -14.48
N LYS A 172 4.95 4.54 -14.97
CA LYS A 172 4.86 5.20 -16.28
C LYS A 172 4.69 4.18 -17.40
N LEU A 173 5.53 3.13 -17.43
CA LEU A 173 5.45 2.08 -18.45
C LEU A 173 4.13 1.33 -18.37
N SER A 174 3.69 0.95 -17.16
CA SER A 174 2.42 0.25 -16.94
C SER A 174 1.23 1.09 -17.42
N SER A 175 1.22 2.39 -17.11
CA SER A 175 0.19 3.30 -17.59
C SER A 175 0.19 3.39 -19.12
N GLN A 176 1.36 3.55 -19.75
CA GLN A 176 1.47 3.59 -21.20
C GLN A 176 0.94 2.31 -21.85
N GLN A 177 1.34 1.14 -21.35
CA GLN A 177 0.87 -0.16 -21.83
C GLN A 177 -0.65 -0.32 -21.69
N PHE A 178 -1.23 0.14 -20.59
CA PHE A 178 -2.68 0.12 -20.39
C PHE A 178 -3.40 0.98 -21.42
N HIS A 179 -2.96 2.23 -21.63
CA HIS A 179 -3.58 3.15 -22.59
C HIS A 179 -3.42 2.67 -24.03
N GLU A 180 -2.25 2.10 -24.37
CA GLU A 180 -2.01 1.49 -25.68
C GLU A 180 -2.93 0.30 -25.91
N ALA A 181 -3.05 -0.61 -24.94
CA ALA A 181 -3.94 -1.76 -25.02
C ALA A 181 -5.42 -1.34 -25.11
N ALA A 182 -5.84 -0.34 -24.35
CA ALA A 182 -7.18 0.22 -24.41
C ALA A 182 -7.48 0.83 -25.79
N SER A 183 -6.57 1.67 -26.30
CA SER A 183 -6.70 2.28 -27.64
C SER A 183 -6.75 1.21 -28.73
N LYS A 184 -5.93 0.17 -28.62
CA LYS A 184 -5.96 -0.97 -29.55
C LYS A 184 -7.27 -1.74 -29.47
N ALA A 185 -7.81 -1.94 -28.27
CA ALA A 185 -9.11 -2.58 -28.08
C ALA A 185 -10.24 -1.73 -28.68
N GLU A 186 -10.26 -0.42 -28.42
CA GLU A 186 -11.24 0.50 -29.02
C GLU A 186 -11.21 0.47 -30.55
N ASN A 187 -10.01 0.43 -31.15
CA ASN A 187 -9.87 0.36 -32.61
C ASN A 187 -10.33 -0.98 -33.21
N THR A 188 -10.28 -2.08 -32.44
CA THR A 188 -10.74 -3.40 -32.87
C THR A 188 -12.23 -3.62 -32.61
N ILE A 189 -12.79 -2.97 -31.59
CA ILE A 189 -14.20 -3.00 -31.28
C ILE A 189 -14.92 -2.05 -32.24
N LYS A 190 -15.53 -2.61 -33.29
CA LYS A 190 -16.45 -1.83 -34.13
C LYS A 190 -17.61 -1.32 -33.25
N PRO A 191 -17.87 0.00 -33.23
CA PRO A 191 -19.07 0.51 -32.59
C PRO A 191 -20.28 -0.19 -33.22
N ARG A 192 -21.11 -0.84 -32.40
CA ARG A 192 -22.39 -1.32 -32.89
C ARG A 192 -23.19 -0.10 -33.31
N ARG A 193 -23.51 -0.01 -34.61
CA ARG A 193 -24.57 0.87 -35.08
C ARG A 193 -25.87 0.31 -34.52
N VAL A 194 -26.29 0.83 -33.37
CA VAL A 194 -27.63 0.59 -32.84
C VAL A 194 -28.53 1.58 -33.54
N GLU A 195 -29.09 1.17 -34.66
CA GLU A 195 -30.13 1.94 -35.31
C GLU A 195 -31.43 1.76 -34.51
N PRO A 196 -32.12 2.84 -34.11
CA PRO A 196 -33.35 2.71 -33.33
C PRO A 196 -34.36 1.90 -34.12
N VAL A 197 -34.93 0.88 -33.48
CA VAL A 197 -35.92 0.02 -34.14
C VAL A 197 -37.16 0.86 -34.47
N CYS A 198 -37.79 0.58 -35.60
CA CYS A 198 -38.94 1.33 -36.11
C CYS A 198 -38.66 2.80 -36.51
N SER A 199 -37.39 3.23 -36.58
CA SER A 199 -37.00 4.60 -36.97
C SER A 199 -37.59 5.05 -38.30
N GLY A 200 -37.63 4.15 -39.29
CA GLY A 200 -38.24 4.41 -40.60
C GLY A 200 -39.74 4.71 -40.51
N LEU A 201 -40.48 3.98 -39.68
CA LEU A 201 -41.92 4.20 -39.45
C LEU A 201 -42.14 5.50 -38.67
N GLN A 202 -41.32 5.78 -37.66
CA GLN A 202 -41.35 7.05 -36.94
C GLN A 202 -41.16 8.25 -37.89
N ALA A 203 -40.19 8.18 -38.79
CA ALA A 203 -39.94 9.23 -39.77
C ALA A 203 -41.09 9.38 -40.80
N GLN A 204 -41.81 8.30 -41.11
CA GLN A 204 -42.99 8.35 -41.99
C GLN A 204 -44.20 8.96 -41.29
N ILE A 205 -44.44 8.64 -40.02
CA ILE A 205 -45.51 9.24 -39.20
C ILE A 205 -45.29 10.75 -39.08
N LEU A 206 -44.07 11.16 -38.73
CA LEU A 206 -43.74 12.58 -38.59
C LEU A 206 -43.92 13.35 -39.91
N ARG A 207 -43.59 12.74 -41.05
CA ARG A 207 -43.87 13.31 -42.37
C ARG A 207 -45.37 13.40 -42.64
N CYS A 208 -46.11 12.32 -42.41
CA CYS A 208 -47.54 12.27 -42.65
C CYS A 208 -48.31 13.34 -41.84
N TYR A 209 -47.98 13.52 -40.55
CA TYR A 209 -48.61 14.57 -39.75
C TYR A 209 -48.28 15.98 -40.17
N ARG A 210 -47.09 16.19 -40.74
CA ARG A 210 -46.72 17.49 -41.32
C ARG A 210 -47.51 17.79 -42.59
N ASP A 211 -47.77 16.76 -43.40
CA ASP A 211 -48.44 16.90 -44.69
C ASP A 211 -49.99 16.90 -44.55
N HIS A 212 -50.53 16.31 -43.48
CA HIS A 212 -51.97 16.17 -43.21
C HIS A 212 -52.41 16.78 -41.87
N VAL A 213 -52.09 18.06 -41.62
CA VAL A 213 -52.32 18.74 -40.33
C VAL A 213 -53.80 18.80 -39.94
N GLN A 214 -54.71 18.96 -40.89
CA GLN A 214 -56.17 19.02 -40.64
C GLN A 214 -56.86 17.65 -40.77
N GLU A 215 -56.19 16.65 -41.33
CA GLU A 215 -56.73 15.33 -41.67
C GLU A 215 -55.85 14.20 -41.07
N VAL A 216 -55.53 14.36 -39.78
CA VAL A 216 -54.57 13.54 -39.03
C VAL A 216 -54.91 12.04 -39.03
N LEU A 217 -56.19 11.68 -39.23
CA LEU A 217 -56.67 10.30 -39.28
C LEU A 217 -56.16 9.51 -40.49
N LEU A 218 -55.76 10.19 -41.58
CA LEU A 218 -55.13 9.53 -42.74
C LEU A 218 -53.81 8.84 -42.37
N CYS A 219 -53.14 9.30 -41.30
CA CYS A 219 -51.90 8.71 -40.81
C CYS A 219 -52.12 7.54 -39.84
N SER A 220 -53.38 7.12 -39.60
CA SER A 220 -53.70 6.13 -38.56
C SER A 220 -53.05 4.76 -38.80
N ASP A 221 -52.93 4.34 -40.06
CA ASP A 221 -52.34 3.05 -40.40
C ASP A 221 -50.82 3.03 -40.22
N LEU A 222 -50.15 4.16 -40.46
CA LEU A 222 -48.72 4.33 -40.14
C LEU A 222 -48.47 4.22 -38.63
N VAL A 223 -49.34 4.82 -37.81
CA VAL A 223 -49.25 4.74 -36.35
C VAL A 223 -49.49 3.32 -35.84
N LYS A 224 -50.50 2.61 -36.38
CA LYS A 224 -50.73 1.19 -36.05
C LYS A 224 -49.51 0.33 -36.41
N ALA A 225 -48.92 0.54 -37.59
CA ALA A 225 -47.72 -0.18 -38.02
C ALA A 225 -46.53 0.09 -37.06
N TYR A 226 -46.35 1.33 -36.61
CA TYR A 226 -45.33 1.68 -35.61
C TYR A 226 -45.60 1.02 -34.25
N GLN A 227 -46.85 1.05 -33.76
CA GLN A 227 -47.23 0.37 -32.51
C GLN A 227 -46.99 -1.14 -32.59
N HIS A 228 -47.32 -1.77 -33.71
CA HIS A 228 -47.02 -3.18 -33.95
C HIS A 228 -45.51 -3.45 -33.93
N CYS A 229 -44.73 -2.62 -34.63
CA CYS A 229 -43.27 -2.71 -34.63
C CYS A 229 -42.68 -2.60 -33.21
N VAL A 230 -43.09 -1.60 -32.41
CA VAL A 230 -42.64 -1.44 -31.02
C VAL A 230 -43.06 -2.64 -30.18
N SER A 231 -44.31 -3.09 -30.28
CA SER A 231 -44.82 -4.22 -29.49
C SER A 231 -44.12 -5.55 -29.81
N ALA A 232 -43.72 -5.76 -31.06
CA ALA A 232 -42.97 -6.93 -31.49
C ALA A 232 -41.54 -6.92 -30.91
N THR A 233 -40.93 -5.73 -30.80
CA THR A 233 -39.57 -5.59 -30.25
C THR A 233 -39.51 -5.73 -28.73
N HIS A 234 -40.58 -5.40 -28.00
CA HIS A 234 -40.66 -5.55 -26.55
C HIS A 234 -40.89 -6.99 -26.07
N LYS A 235 -41.31 -7.90 -26.96
CA LYS A 235 -41.62 -9.31 -26.64
C LYS A 235 -40.49 -10.28 -26.99
N GLY A 236 -39.37 -9.79 -27.53
CA GLY A 236 -38.20 -10.57 -27.93
C GLY A 236 -37.02 -10.40 -26.99
#